data_AF-A0AAN1PK78-F1
#
_entry.id   AF-A0AAN1PK78-F1
#
_cell.length_a   1.000
_cell.length_b   1.000
_cell.length_c   1.000
_cell.angle_alpha   90.00
_cell.angle_beta   90.00
_cell.angle_gamma   90.00
#
_symmetry.space_group_name_H-M   'P 1'
#
loop_
_entity.id
_entity.type
_entity.pdbx_description
1 polymer ?
#
loop_
_entity_poly.entity_id
_entity_poly.type
_entity_poly.pdbx_seq_one_letter_code
_entity_poly.pdbx_strand_id
1 'polypeptide(L)'
;MFPCLTSLGANCLGEDADMFGNTLTEAIQWGPRTYDLSFKQQAVNELRTLLAYSDANLDRVSWAVLGIDPTADVEEPPNWGNFPSLRAFWSAVLHAFENDPEVRAGKEIDPDM
;
A
#
# COMPACT_ATOMS: atom_id res chain seq x y z
N MET A 1 -15.56 -3.19 4.58
CA MET A 1 -14.58 -4.27 4.48
C MET A 1 -13.64 -3.90 3.35
N PHE A 2 -12.33 -4.10 3.51
CA PHE A 2 -11.30 -3.59 2.61
C PHE A 2 -10.54 -4.74 1.92
N PRO A 3 -11.19 -5.50 1.01
CA PRO A 3 -10.59 -6.69 0.42
C PRO A 3 -9.30 -6.41 -0.37
N CYS A 4 -9.18 -5.26 -1.04
CA CYS A 4 -7.93 -4.90 -1.72
C CYS A 4 -6.82 -4.62 -0.71
N LEU A 5 -7.11 -3.91 0.39
CA LEU A 5 -6.11 -3.65 1.43
C LEU A 5 -5.68 -4.91 2.15
N THR A 6 -6.63 -5.81 2.44
CA THR A 6 -6.31 -7.14 2.99
C THR A 6 -5.42 -7.95 2.04
N SER A 7 -5.66 -7.87 0.72
CA SER A 7 -4.82 -8.55 -0.27
C SER A 7 -3.40 -7.97 -0.32
N LEU A 8 -3.26 -6.64 -0.20
CA LEU A 8 -1.96 -5.97 -0.14
C LEU A 8 -1.18 -6.34 1.13
N GLY A 9 -1.84 -6.36 2.28
CA GLY A 9 -1.20 -6.72 3.54
C GLY A 9 -0.96 -8.22 3.72
N ALA A 10 -1.52 -9.07 2.86
CA ALA A 10 -1.11 -10.46 2.69
C ALA A 10 0.00 -10.64 1.64
N ASN A 11 0.52 -9.55 1.07
CA ASN A 11 1.50 -9.55 -0.01
C ASN A 11 2.58 -8.48 0.26
N CYS A 12 2.76 -7.48 -0.62
CA CYS A 12 3.83 -6.50 -0.56
C CYS A 12 3.82 -5.58 0.66
N LEU A 13 2.74 -5.57 1.45
CA LEU A 13 2.64 -4.87 2.73
C LEU A 13 2.45 -5.85 3.91
N GLY A 14 2.77 -7.12 3.69
CA GLY A 14 2.69 -8.23 4.66
C GLY A 14 4.03 -8.62 5.23
N GLU A 15 4.08 -9.77 5.90
CA GLU A 15 5.28 -10.30 6.58
C GLU A 15 6.51 -10.33 5.66
N ASP A 16 6.32 -10.66 4.38
CA ASP A 16 7.37 -10.75 3.36
C ASP A 16 7.55 -9.43 2.56
N ALA A 17 7.20 -8.27 3.12
CA ALA A 17 7.29 -6.99 2.42
C ALA A 17 8.72 -6.67 1.94
N ASP A 18 9.74 -7.14 2.67
CA ASP A 18 11.16 -7.00 2.33
C ASP A 18 11.56 -7.77 1.05
N MET A 19 10.77 -8.77 0.64
CA MET A 19 10.96 -9.44 -0.65
C MET A 19 10.63 -8.53 -1.85
N PHE A 20 9.87 -7.46 -1.62
CA PHE A 20 9.47 -6.50 -2.66
C PHE A 20 10.39 -5.28 -2.72
N GLY A 21 11.33 -5.12 -1.81
CA GLY A 21 12.27 -4.00 -1.86
C GLY A 21 13.17 -3.94 -0.65
N ASN A 22 14.21 -3.11 -0.73
CA ASN A 22 15.10 -2.87 0.42
C ASN A 22 14.53 -1.79 1.35
N THR A 23 13.49 -1.09 0.92
CA THR A 23 12.80 -0.05 1.68
C THR A 23 11.29 -0.24 1.65
N LEU A 24 10.60 0.21 2.69
CA LEU A 24 9.14 0.21 2.75
C LEU A 24 8.53 1.04 1.61
N THR A 25 9.22 2.10 1.16
CA THR A 25 8.79 2.90 0.02
C THR A 25 8.84 2.09 -1.28
N GLU A 26 9.87 1.29 -1.49
CA GLU A 26 9.98 0.40 -2.65
C GLU A 26 8.87 -0.67 -2.63
N ALA A 27 8.63 -1.28 -1.47
CA ALA A 27 7.54 -2.26 -1.32
C ALA A 27 6.16 -1.66 -1.65
N ILE A 28 5.90 -0.41 -1.26
CA ILE A 28 4.67 0.32 -1.64
C ILE A 28 4.56 0.49 -3.16
N GLN A 29 5.66 0.77 -3.86
CA GLN A 29 5.67 0.94 -5.32
C GLN A 29 5.40 -0.35 -6.08
N TRP A 30 5.59 -1.51 -5.45
CA TRP A 30 5.25 -2.80 -6.05
C TRP A 30 3.75 -3.08 -6.04
N GLY A 31 3.01 -2.60 -5.04
CA GLY A 31 1.57 -2.80 -4.93
C GLY A 31 0.81 -2.58 -6.24
N PRO A 32 0.85 -1.40 -6.88
CA PRO A 32 0.12 -1.18 -8.13
C PRO A 32 0.66 -1.97 -9.34
N ARG A 33 1.87 -2.54 -9.28
CA ARG A 33 2.46 -3.29 -10.41
C ARG A 33 1.97 -4.72 -10.52
N THR A 34 1.43 -5.27 -9.43
CA THR A 34 1.09 -6.69 -9.33
C THR A 34 -0.38 -7.01 -9.61
N TYR A 35 -1.22 -5.99 -9.85
CA TYR A 35 -2.66 -6.15 -10.00
C TYR A 35 -3.19 -5.50 -11.27
N ASP A 36 -4.35 -5.96 -11.72
CA ASP A 36 -5.07 -5.37 -12.85
C ASP A 36 -5.69 -4.00 -12.52
N LEU A 37 -6.13 -3.28 -13.55
CA LEU A 37 -6.72 -1.96 -13.40
C LEU A 37 -7.94 -1.94 -12.46
N SER A 38 -8.79 -2.99 -12.50
CA SER A 38 -10.00 -3.03 -11.66
C SER A 38 -9.63 -3.07 -10.19
N PHE A 39 -8.65 -3.89 -9.83
CA PHE A 39 -8.13 -3.96 -8.48
C PHE A 39 -7.54 -2.61 -8.07
N LYS A 40 -6.73 -1.98 -8.94
CA LYS A 40 -6.10 -0.69 -8.61
C LYS A 40 -7.13 0.40 -8.35
N GLN A 41 -8.16 0.50 -9.18
CA GLN A 41 -9.24 1.47 -9.00
C GLN A 41 -10.03 1.22 -7.71
N GLN A 42 -10.29 -0.05 -7.39
CA GLN A 42 -10.93 -0.41 -6.13
C GLN A 42 -10.04 -0.08 -4.92
N ALA A 43 -8.75 -0.39 -4.98
CA ALA A 43 -7.78 -0.05 -3.95
C ALA A 43 -7.73 1.46 -3.68
N VAL A 44 -7.75 2.30 -4.72
CA VAL A 44 -7.84 3.77 -4.57
C VAL A 44 -9.10 4.18 -3.79
N ASN A 45 -10.26 3.61 -4.12
CA ASN A 45 -11.51 3.92 -3.42
C ASN A 45 -11.49 3.47 -1.95
N GLU A 46 -10.92 2.29 -1.69
CA GLU A 46 -10.73 1.75 -0.34
C GLU A 46 -9.78 2.63 0.47
N LEU A 47 -8.65 3.04 -0.09
CA LEU A 47 -7.67 3.92 0.55
C LEU A 47 -8.25 5.30 0.87
N ARG A 48 -9.00 5.90 -0.05
CA ARG A 48 -9.70 7.18 0.19
C ARG A 48 -10.73 7.06 1.30
N THR A 49 -11.48 5.95 1.32
CA THR A 49 -12.45 5.67 2.39
C THR A 49 -11.76 5.48 3.73
N LEU A 50 -10.65 4.73 3.77
CA LEU A 50 -9.86 4.49 4.96
C LEU A 50 -9.29 5.81 5.52
N LEU A 51 -8.71 6.66 4.66
CA LEU A 51 -8.13 7.94 5.05
C LEU A 51 -9.18 8.97 5.50
N ALA A 52 -10.46 8.80 5.15
CA ALA A 52 -11.55 9.63 5.68
C ALA A 52 -11.91 9.31 7.14
N TYR A 53 -11.48 8.16 7.67
CA TYR A 53 -11.68 7.82 9.07
C TYR A 53 -10.70 8.53 10.01
N SER A 54 -11.05 8.53 11.31
CA SER A 54 -10.18 9.02 12.38
C SER A 54 -8.95 8.13 12.56
N ASP A 55 -7.89 8.67 13.15
CA ASP A 55 -6.64 7.94 13.38
C ASP A 55 -6.84 6.69 14.25
N ALA A 56 -7.76 6.72 15.23
CA ALA A 56 -8.09 5.56 16.05
C ALA A 56 -8.75 4.42 15.25
N ASN A 57 -9.51 4.75 14.21
CA ASN A 57 -10.10 3.74 13.32
C ASN A 57 -9.07 3.24 12.29
N LEU A 58 -8.21 4.14 11.80
CA LEU A 58 -7.06 3.78 10.97
C LEU A 58 -6.17 2.76 11.67
N ASP A 59 -5.84 2.99 12.95
CA ASP A 59 -5.05 2.06 13.77
C ASP A 59 -5.67 0.66 13.78
N ARG A 60 -6.94 0.56 14.19
CA ARG A 60 -7.67 -0.72 14.24
C ARG A 60 -7.70 -1.45 12.91
N VAL A 61 -7.96 -0.73 11.81
CA VAL A 61 -7.99 -1.32 10.48
C VAL A 61 -6.59 -1.76 10.06
N SER A 62 -5.58 -0.93 10.32
CA SER A 62 -4.18 -1.23 9.95
C SER A 62 -3.71 -2.52 10.60
N TRP A 63 -3.94 -2.69 11.90
CA TRP A 63 -3.61 -3.93 12.61
C TRP A 63 -4.37 -5.16 12.12
N ALA A 64 -5.54 -4.96 11.52
CA ALA A 64 -6.34 -6.05 10.97
C ALA A 64 -5.95 -6.43 9.53
N VAL A 65 -5.31 -5.53 8.78
CA VAL A 65 -5.01 -5.75 7.36
C VAL A 65 -3.52 -5.85 7.06
N LEU A 66 -2.65 -5.24 7.85
CA LEU A 66 -1.20 -5.27 7.63
C LEU A 66 -0.57 -6.43 8.40
N GLY A 67 0.42 -7.07 7.77
CA GLY A 67 1.32 -8.01 8.43
C GLY A 67 2.53 -7.35 9.11
N ILE A 68 2.72 -6.04 8.92
CA ILE A 68 3.86 -5.26 9.43
C ILE A 68 3.39 -4.02 10.18
N ASP A 69 4.27 -3.48 11.03
CA ASP A 69 4.13 -2.14 11.59
C ASP A 69 4.96 -1.15 10.74
N PRO A 70 4.35 -0.34 9.86
CA PRO A 70 5.07 0.61 9.01
C PRO A 70 5.59 1.84 9.76
N THR A 71 5.30 1.96 11.06
CA THR A 71 5.76 3.04 11.93
C THR A 71 6.88 2.60 12.87
N ALA A 72 7.12 1.30 12.98
CA ALA A 72 8.21 0.75 13.76
C ALA A 72 9.56 1.04 13.09
N ASP A 73 10.54 1.37 13.90
CA ASP A 73 11.95 1.38 13.49
C ASP A 73 12.47 -0.06 13.59
N VAL A 74 12.69 -0.70 12.45
CA VAL A 74 13.13 -2.10 12.36
C VAL A 74 14.61 -2.17 12.00
N GLU A 75 15.33 -3.11 12.61
CA GLU A 75 16.76 -3.30 12.34
C GLU A 75 17.02 -4.03 11.01
N GLU A 76 16.07 -4.87 10.58
CA GLU A 76 16.15 -5.62 9.33
C GLU A 76 14.90 -5.40 8.47
N PRO A 77 15.07 -5.10 7.16
CA PRO A 77 16.35 -4.78 6.50
C PRO A 77 16.93 -3.42 6.96
N PRO A 78 18.25 -3.22 6.93
CA PRO A 78 18.93 -2.06 7.56
C PRO A 78 18.59 -0.69 6.96
N ASN A 79 17.86 -0.63 5.84
CA ASN A 79 17.38 0.61 5.22
C ASN A 79 15.85 0.63 5.06
N TRP A 80 15.13 -0.20 5.83
CA TRP A 80 13.70 -0.37 5.65
C TRP A 80 12.94 0.96 5.73
N GLY A 81 13.33 1.79 6.69
CA GLY A 81 12.68 3.06 6.98
C GLY A 81 11.33 2.87 7.67
N ASN A 82 10.72 4.00 8.03
CA ASN A 82 9.41 4.03 8.69
C ASN A 82 8.62 5.26 8.25
N PHE A 83 7.33 5.25 8.54
CA PHE A 83 6.45 6.40 8.39
C PHE A 83 6.16 7.03 9.76
N PRO A 84 6.01 8.36 9.83
CA PRO A 84 5.73 9.05 11.09
C PRO A 84 4.32 8.78 11.63
N SER A 85 3.43 8.17 10.84
CA SER A 85 2.11 7.72 11.26
C SER A 85 1.50 6.75 10.24
N LEU A 86 0.53 5.96 10.66
CA LEU A 86 -0.28 5.13 9.76
C LEU A 86 -0.98 5.96 8.67
N ARG A 87 -1.41 7.18 8.99
CA ARG A 87 -1.99 8.09 8.00
C ARG A 87 -0.98 8.48 6.92
N ALA A 88 0.26 8.78 7.31
CA ALA A 88 1.32 9.07 6.34
C ALA A 88 1.61 7.85 5.46
N PHE A 89 1.70 6.66 6.06
CA PHE A 89 1.86 5.40 5.33
C PHE A 89 0.74 5.17 4.32
N TRP A 90 -0.53 5.16 4.75
CA TRP A 90 -1.67 4.93 3.86
C TRP A 90 -1.81 6.02 2.79
N SER A 91 -1.40 7.26 3.09
CA SER A 91 -1.35 8.33 2.09
C SER A 91 -0.27 8.07 1.04
N ALA A 92 0.87 7.51 1.41
CA ALA A 92 1.90 7.10 0.47
C ALA A 92 1.45 5.92 -0.41
N VAL A 93 0.74 4.94 0.18
CA VAL A 93 0.11 3.84 -0.59
C VAL A 93 -0.90 4.41 -1.59
N LEU A 94 -1.78 5.31 -1.16
CA LEU A 94 -2.73 5.97 -2.06
C LEU A 94 -2.00 6.71 -3.19
N HIS A 95 -0.95 7.45 -2.85
CA HIS A 95 -0.18 8.18 -3.84
C HIS A 95 0.46 7.26 -4.88
N ALA A 96 0.98 6.10 -4.49
CA ALA A 96 1.54 5.12 -5.42
C ALA A 96 0.47 4.59 -6.40
N PHE A 97 -0.72 4.25 -5.89
CA PHE A 97 -1.82 3.80 -6.74
C PHE A 97 -2.38 4.89 -7.66
N GLU A 98 -2.55 6.12 -7.15
CA GLU A 98 -3.06 7.25 -7.97
C GLU A 98 -2.07 7.66 -9.07
N ASN A 99 -0.77 7.38 -8.89
CA ASN A 99 0.26 7.68 -9.88
C ASN A 99 0.58 6.51 -10.82
N ASP A 100 -0.01 5.35 -10.61
CA ASP A 100 0.11 4.22 -11.52
C ASP A 100 -0.35 4.62 -12.93
N PRO A 101 0.42 4.32 -13.99
CA PRO A 101 0.09 4.71 -15.35
C PRO A 101 -1.31 4.29 -15.80
N GLU A 102 -1.76 3.08 -15.45
CA GLU A 102 -3.06 2.56 -15.87
C GLU A 102 -4.21 3.25 -15.14
N VAL A 103 -4.03 3.50 -13.83
CA VAL A 103 -4.99 4.27 -13.04
C VAL A 103 -5.13 5.69 -13.57
N ARG A 104 -4.02 6.35 -13.90
CA ARG A 104 -4.03 7.70 -14.49
C ARG A 104 -4.67 7.74 -15.87
N ALA A 105 -4.43 6.71 -16.69
CA ALA A 105 -5.01 6.60 -18.02
C ALA A 105 -6.48 6.14 -18.00
N GLY A 106 -6.93 5.54 -16.90
CA GLY A 106 -8.26 4.94 -16.77
C GLY A 106 -8.45 3.71 -17.66
N LYS A 107 -7.36 3.10 -18.15
CA LYS A 107 -7.35 1.93 -19.02
C LYS A 107 -6.06 1.14 -18.81
N GLU A 108 -6.10 -0.16 -19.10
CA GLU A 108 -4.89 -0.99 -19.12
C GLU A 108 -3.89 -0.45 -20.14
N ILE A 109 -2.62 -0.52 -19.80
CA ILE A 109 -1.51 -0.09 -20.66
C ILE A 109 -0.69 -1.33 -20.96
N ASP A 110 -0.58 -1.65 -22.25
CA ASP A 110 0.26 -2.74 -22.72
C ASP A 110 1.72 -2.47 -22.31
N PRO A 111 2.39 -3.40 -21.61
CA PRO A 111 3.76 -3.20 -21.15
C PRO A 111 4.80 -3.18 -22.30
N ASP A 112 4.38 -3.42 -23.55
CA ASP A 112 5.23 -3.51 -24.75
C ASP A 112 5.20 -2.25 -25.67
N MET A 113 4.73 -1.09 -25.19
CA MET A 113 4.85 0.20 -25.91
C MET A 113 5.88 1.16 -25.33
#